data_AF-A0A9W9N9V4-F1
#
_entry.id   AF-A0A9W9N9V4-F1
#
_cell.length_a   1.000
_cell.length_b   1.000
_cell.length_c   1.000
_cell.angle_alpha   90.00
_cell.angle_beta   90.00
_cell.angle_gamma   90.00
#
_symmetry.space_group_name_H-M   'P 1'
#
loop_
_entity.id
_entity.type
_entity.pdbx_description
1 polymer ?
#
loop_
_entity_poly.entity_id
_entity_poly.type
_entity_poly.pdbx_seq_one_letter_code
_entity_poly.pdbx_strand_id
1 'polypeptide(L)'
;MQEGVRCHWSIETRGELDYYNVGYMRWPPYSPDLNPIESTKLLSSIVIAISTHQRYELSARQAWDAVPEWYLQRLVESMHSRGFEVIKRDGHAKDTSGLRG
;
A
#
# COMPACT_ATOMS: atom_id res chain seq x y z
N MET A 1 -0.22 -0.74 -9.74
CA MET A 1 0.84 -0.06 -8.96
C MET A 1 1.46 -1.09 -8.03
N GLN A 2 2.78 -1.26 -8.06
CA GLN A 2 3.51 -2.21 -7.24
C GLN A 2 4.85 -1.59 -6.82
N GLU A 3 5.40 -2.05 -5.70
CA GLU A 3 6.67 -1.54 -5.16
C GLU A 3 7.90 -2.05 -5.93
N GLY A 4 9.03 -1.39 -5.71
CA GLY A 4 10.34 -1.61 -6.33
C GLY A 4 11.07 -2.93 -6.02
N VAL A 5 10.39 -3.97 -5.56
CA VAL A 5 11.02 -5.21 -5.04
C VAL A 5 11.43 -6.13 -6.19
N ARG A 6 12.58 -6.80 -6.07
CA ARG A 6 13.22 -7.56 -7.17
C ARG A 6 12.29 -8.55 -7.87
N CYS A 7 11.44 -9.25 -7.13
CA CYS A 7 10.49 -10.20 -7.72
C CYS A 7 9.51 -9.52 -8.69
N HIS A 8 9.01 -8.32 -8.38
CA HIS A 8 8.11 -7.55 -9.25
C HIS A 8 8.79 -7.02 -10.52
N TRP A 9 10.13 -7.04 -10.57
CA TRP A 9 10.92 -6.56 -11.70
C TRP A 9 11.68 -7.68 -12.42
N SER A 10 11.40 -8.94 -12.07
CA SER A 10 11.94 -10.11 -12.76
C SER A 10 11.53 -10.12 -14.23
N ILE A 11 12.29 -10.84 -15.06
CA ILE A 11 11.99 -10.99 -16.49
C ILE A 11 10.65 -11.67 -16.66
N GLU A 12 10.38 -12.68 -15.84
CA GLU A 12 9.18 -13.49 -15.83
C GLU A 12 7.96 -12.65 -15.48
N THR A 13 8.01 -11.89 -14.37
CA THR A 13 6.89 -11.01 -13.98
C THR A 13 6.63 -9.93 -15.02
N ARG A 14 7.67 -9.37 -15.63
CA ARG A 14 7.51 -8.41 -16.71
C ARG A 14 6.89 -9.06 -17.96
N GLY A 15 7.37 -10.23 -18.36
CA GLY A 15 6.80 -10.97 -19.49
C GLY A 15 5.31 -11.26 -19.32
N GLU A 16 4.89 -11.60 -18.10
CA GLU A 16 3.48 -11.84 -17.78
C GLU A 16 2.64 -10.56 -17.82
N LEU A 17 3.12 -9.45 -17.25
CA LEU A 17 2.43 -8.16 -17.31
C LEU A 17 2.32 -7.65 -18.76
N ASP A 18 3.35 -7.83 -19.57
CA ASP A 18 3.34 -7.50 -21.00
C ASP A 18 2.32 -8.36 -21.76
N TYR A 19 2.26 -9.67 -21.47
CA TYR A 19 1.29 -10.60 -22.05
C TYR A 19 -0.16 -10.18 -21.77
N TYR A 20 -0.45 -9.72 -20.55
CA TYR A 20 -1.78 -9.22 -20.18
C TYR A 20 -2.01 -7.74 -20.51
N ASN A 21 -1.06 -7.07 -21.18
CA ASN A 21 -1.11 -5.64 -21.51
C ASN A 21 -1.36 -4.74 -20.28
N VAL A 22 -0.72 -5.07 -19.15
CA VAL A 22 -0.78 -4.29 -17.91
C VAL A 22 0.36 -3.27 -17.88
N GLY A 23 0.00 -1.99 -17.85
CA GLY A 23 0.98 -0.90 -17.83
C GLY A 23 1.80 -0.84 -16.53
N TYR A 24 3.08 -0.50 -16.67
CA TYR A 24 3.97 -0.27 -15.53
C TYR A 24 3.92 1.18 -15.06
N MET A 25 3.97 1.34 -13.74
CA MET A 25 4.22 2.62 -13.11
C MET A 25 5.61 2.59 -12.49
N ARG A 26 6.48 3.54 -12.84
CA ARG A 26 7.77 3.71 -12.18
C ARG A 26 7.53 4.06 -10.73
N TRP A 27 8.10 3.27 -9.82
CA TRP A 27 7.96 3.48 -8.38
C TRP A 27 9.24 4.06 -7.77
N PRO A 28 9.17 5.16 -7.01
CA PRO A 28 10.31 5.64 -6.26
C PRO A 28 10.68 4.64 -5.14
N PRO A 29 11.98 4.35 -4.94
CA PRO A 29 12.40 3.46 -3.87
C PRO A 29 12.11 4.09 -2.51
N TYR A 30 11.81 3.25 -1.50
CA TYR A 30 11.54 3.67 -0.12
C TYR A 30 10.36 4.65 0.05
N SER A 31 9.36 4.60 -0.83
CA SER A 31 8.14 5.44 -0.73
C SER A 31 6.88 4.64 -0.39
N PRO A 32 6.78 4.02 0.81
CA PRO A 32 5.55 3.35 1.25
C PRO A 32 4.41 4.36 1.44
N ASP A 33 4.75 5.61 1.75
CA ASP A 33 3.84 6.76 1.83
C ASP A 33 3.23 7.16 0.49
N LEU A 34 3.63 6.54 -0.62
CA LEU A 34 2.94 6.65 -1.91
C LEU A 34 2.13 5.39 -2.25
N ASN A 35 2.19 4.30 -1.50
CA ASN A 35 1.40 3.10 -1.83
C ASN A 35 0.07 3.11 -1.04
N PRO A 36 -1.11 3.08 -1.68
CA PRO A 36 -2.42 3.04 -1.01
C PRO A 36 -2.57 1.86 -0.04
N ILE A 37 -2.00 0.70 -0.36
CA ILE A 37 -2.19 -0.53 0.43
C ILE A 37 -1.50 -0.44 1.80
N GLU A 38 -0.49 0.39 1.96
CA GLU A 38 0.16 0.60 3.25
C GLU A 38 -0.82 1.21 4.27
N SER A 39 -1.81 1.97 3.81
CA SER A 39 -2.89 2.49 4.65
C SER A 39 -3.89 1.41 5.07
N THR A 40 -4.13 0.39 4.25
CA THR A 40 -4.99 -0.75 4.63
C THR A 40 -4.27 -1.75 5.53
N LYS A 41 -2.93 -1.83 5.50
CA LYS A 41 -2.14 -2.66 6.44
C LYS A 41 -2.35 -2.25 7.90
N LEU A 42 -2.68 -0.99 8.19
CA LEU A 42 -3.06 -0.61 9.55
C LEU A 42 -4.29 -1.40 10.04
N LEU A 43 -5.24 -1.71 9.16
CA LEU A 43 -6.39 -2.55 9.48
C LEU A 43 -5.97 -4.00 9.82
N SER A 44 -4.92 -4.51 9.17
CA SER A 44 -4.36 -5.84 9.48
C SER A 44 -3.71 -5.91 10.87
N SER A 45 -3.18 -4.80 11.40
CA SER A 45 -2.60 -4.78 12.76
C SER A 45 -3.65 -4.98 13.86
N ILE A 46 -4.91 -4.56 13.61
CA ILE A 46 -6.05 -4.81 14.51
C ILE A 46 -6.38 -6.32 14.55
N VAL A 47 -6.26 -7.01 13.41
CA VAL A 47 -6.51 -8.45 13.28
C VAL A 47 -5.46 -9.28 14.02
N ILE A 48 -4.17 -8.91 13.86
CA ILE A 48 -3.04 -9.64 14.43
C ILE A 48 -3.07 -9.63 15.97
N ALA A 49 -3.51 -8.53 16.58
CA ALA A 49 -3.60 -8.42 18.03
C ALA A 49 -4.60 -9.39 18.68
N ILE A 50 -5.52 -9.97 17.89
CA ILE A 50 -6.69 -10.70 18.40
C ILE A 50 -6.60 -12.22 18.17
N SER A 51 -5.73 -12.71 17.27
CA SER A 51 -5.69 -14.13 16.87
C SER A 51 -4.38 -14.86 17.18
N THR A 52 -4.48 -16.03 17.81
CA THR A 52 -3.45 -17.08 17.70
C THR A 52 -3.33 -17.52 16.23
N HIS A 53 -2.14 -17.99 15.82
CA HIS A 53 -1.77 -18.31 14.43
C HIS A 53 -2.83 -19.12 13.64
N GLN A 54 -3.61 -19.98 14.32
CA GLN A 54 -4.66 -20.81 13.72
C GLN A 54 -5.93 -20.05 13.26
N ARG A 55 -6.23 -18.87 13.81
CA ARG A 55 -7.42 -18.08 13.42
C ARG A 55 -7.10 -16.90 12.52
N TYR A 56 -5.82 -16.68 12.21
CA TYR A 56 -5.35 -15.51 11.48
C TYR A 56 -6.02 -15.36 10.11
N GLU A 57 -6.12 -16.44 9.33
CA GLU A 57 -6.69 -16.37 7.98
C GLU A 57 -8.17 -15.96 8.01
N LEU A 58 -8.97 -16.57 8.90
CA LEU A 58 -10.38 -16.23 9.05
C LEU A 58 -10.55 -14.78 9.51
N SER A 59 -9.81 -14.38 10.54
CA SER A 59 -9.88 -13.01 11.05
C SER A 59 -9.41 -11.98 10.02
N ALA A 60 -8.41 -12.30 9.19
CA ALA A 60 -7.94 -11.45 8.12
C ALA A 60 -8.98 -11.31 7.00
N ARG A 61 -9.64 -12.40 6.61
CA ARG A 61 -10.75 -12.37 5.64
C ARG A 61 -11.92 -11.53 6.16
N GLN A 62 -12.34 -11.76 7.40
CA GLN A 62 -13.43 -10.99 8.01
C GLN A 62 -13.11 -9.49 8.09
N ALA A 63 -11.88 -9.12 8.45
CA ALA A 63 -11.48 -7.73 8.49
C ALA A 63 -11.40 -7.10 7.10
N TRP A 64 -10.97 -7.86 6.09
CA TRP A 64 -10.99 -7.43 4.70
C TRP A 64 -12.41 -7.19 4.19
N ASP A 65 -13.33 -8.13 4.45
CA ASP A 65 -14.74 -8.04 4.05
C ASP A 65 -15.47 -6.88 4.75
N ALA A 66 -15.00 -6.49 5.94
CA ALA A 66 -15.52 -5.35 6.68
C ALA A 66 -15.01 -3.99 6.14
N VAL A 67 -14.02 -3.96 5.25
CA VAL A 67 -13.53 -2.71 4.66
C VAL A 67 -14.57 -2.20 3.66
N PRO A 68 -15.14 -1.01 3.87
CA PRO A 68 -16.14 -0.51 2.96
C PRO A 68 -15.50 0.00 1.66
N GLU A 69 -16.18 -0.22 0.53
CA GLU A 69 -15.72 0.17 -0.80
C GLU A 69 -15.35 1.67 -0.89
N TRP A 70 -16.15 2.55 -0.26
CA TRP A 70 -15.87 3.99 -0.24
C TRP A 70 -14.51 4.32 0.39
N TYR A 71 -14.03 3.51 1.34
CA TYR A 71 -12.74 3.73 1.98
C TYR A 71 -11.61 3.41 1.00
N LEU A 72 -11.74 2.32 0.22
CA LEU A 72 -10.79 1.96 -0.82
C LEU A 72 -10.74 3.03 -1.92
N GLN A 73 -11.90 3.53 -2.35
CA GLN A 73 -11.99 4.63 -3.31
C GLN A 73 -11.29 5.89 -2.79
N ARG A 74 -11.57 6.29 -1.55
CA ARG A 74 -10.93 7.46 -0.94
C ARG A 74 -9.41 7.32 -0.82
N LEU A 75 -8.90 6.10 -0.58
CA LEU A 75 -7.46 5.84 -0.57
C LEU A 75 -6.84 6.08 -1.95
N VAL A 76 -7.48 5.61 -3.01
CA VAL A 76 -7.03 5.85 -4.40
C VAL A 76 -7.09 7.34 -4.72
N GLU A 77 -8.19 8.01 -4.41
CA GLU A 77 -8.36 9.46 -4.64
C GLU A 77 -7.32 10.31 -3.89
N SER A 78 -6.90 9.87 -2.70
CA SER A 78 -5.87 10.56 -1.92
C SER A 78 -4.47 10.53 -2.56
N MET A 79 -4.23 9.68 -3.56
CA MET A 79 -2.90 9.53 -4.15
C MET A 79 -2.37 10.80 -4.80
N HIS A 80 -3.27 11.58 -5.39
CA HIS A 80 -2.92 12.85 -5.98
C HIS A 80 -2.34 13.80 -4.91
N SER A 81 -3.04 14.01 -3.80
CA SER A 81 -2.58 14.90 -2.73
C SER A 81 -1.29 14.39 -2.07
N ARG A 82 -1.11 13.07 -1.92
CA ARG A 82 0.14 12.46 -1.41
C ARG A 82 1.32 12.80 -2.32
N GLY A 83 1.16 12.68 -3.64
CA GLY A 83 2.20 13.07 -4.60
C GLY A 83 2.54 14.55 -4.52
N PHE A 84 1.53 15.43 -4.42
CA PHE A 84 1.74 16.87 -4.23
C PHE A 84 2.52 17.20 -2.96
N GLU A 85 2.25 16.48 -1.87
CA GLU A 85 2.95 16.67 -0.60
C GLU A 85 4.42 16.24 -0.65
N VAL A 86 4.75 15.20 -1.42
CA VAL A 86 6.16 14.82 -1.68
C VAL A 86 6.86 15.90 -2.50
N ILE A 87 6.20 16.46 -3.51
CA ILE A 87 6.76 17.55 -4.34
C ILE A 87 7.03 18.79 -3.48
N LYS A 88 6.06 19.22 -2.66
CA LYS A 88 6.23 20.37 -1.76
C LYS A 88 7.39 20.19 -0.77
N ARG A 89 7.68 18.94 -0.40
CA ARG A 89 8.76 18.57 0.52
C ARG A 89 10.07 18.23 -0.21
N ASP A 90 10.19 18.52 -1.51
CA ASP A 90 11.40 18.20 -2.30
C ASP A 90 11.82 16.72 -2.18
N GLY A 91 10.84 15.81 -2.19
CA GLY A 91 11.09 14.38 -2.06
C GLY A 91 11.25 13.86 -0.63
N HIS A 92 11.24 14.72 0.39
CA HIS A 92 11.35 14.30 1.78
C HIS A 92 10.06 13.66 2.32
N ALA A 93 10.23 12.65 3.18
CA ALA A 93 9.14 11.96 3.86
C ALA A 93 8.34 12.92 4.78
N LYS A 94 7.12 12.52 5.12
CA LYS A 94 6.31 13.24 6.12
C LYS A 94 7.06 13.27 7.47
N ASP A 95 7.16 14.45 8.06
CA ASP A 95 7.71 14.62 9.41
C ASP A 95 6.81 13.89 10.42
N THR A 96 7.39 12.91 11.12
CA THR A 96 6.72 12.13 12.17
C THR A 96 7.18 12.54 13.57
N SER A 97 8.03 13.57 13.69
CA SER A 97 8.59 14.03 14.97
C SER A 97 7.55 14.65 15.91
N GLY A 98 6.41 15.13 15.39
CA GLY A 98 5.31 15.70 16.17
C GLY A 98 4.24 14.73 16.69
N LEU A 99 4.34 13.42 16.41
CA LEU A 99 3.34 12.41 16.83
C LEU A 99 3.75 11.63 18.09
N ARG A 100 4.84 12.04 18.76
CA ARG A 100 5.23 11.56 20.10
C ARG A 100 4.99 12.68 21.11
N GLY A 101 3.73 12.93 21.45
CA GLY A 101 3.29 13.86 22.48
C GLY A 101 2.15 13.25 23.27
#